data_AF-A0A2E6XT72-F1
#
_entry.id   AF-A0A2E6XT72-F1
#
_cell.length_a   1.000
_cell.length_b   1.000
_cell.length_c   1.000
_cell.angle_alpha   90.00
_cell.angle_beta   90.00
_cell.angle_gamma   90.00
#
_symmetry.space_group_name_H-M   'P 1'
#
loop_
_entity.id
_entity.type
_entity.pdbx_description
1 polymer ?
#
loop_
_entity_poly.entity_id
_entity_poly.type
_entity_poly.pdbx_seq_one_letter_code
_entity_poly.pdbx_strand_id
1 'polypeptide(L)'
;MAFVPVGRVTMIGRLGAVTGLRRLATLLLALPGALMAHSIAYLWTHPDSITLNVGRSHGYLPVTGPLVGLAGVVVLVWLAVAGGRAAGSDTRPGILRLAAVQALVFSVQEAIEFLAGGVSLAELLGEPAIFLGLALQVPVAALLVWLVKAGSVLVEFLYVLHRPGTESSAEPRLPALATIVVVPVVLSVGRRGPPVVV
;
A
#
# COMPACT_ATOMS: atom_id res chain seq x y z
N MET A 1 -34.05 19.74 17.67
CA MET A 1 -33.32 19.22 16.50
C MET A 1 -31.87 19.00 16.91
N ALA A 2 -31.43 17.74 16.99
CA ALA A 2 -30.07 17.40 17.37
C ALA A 2 -29.17 17.44 16.13
N PHE A 3 -28.17 18.34 16.12
CA PHE A 3 -27.10 18.34 15.13
C PHE A 3 -26.23 17.09 15.36
N VAL A 4 -26.41 16.07 14.54
CA VAL A 4 -25.46 14.96 14.44
C VAL A 4 -24.24 15.50 13.69
N PRO A 5 -23.03 15.50 14.29
CA PRO A 5 -21.84 16.02 13.63
C PRO A 5 -21.43 15.06 12.50
N VAL A 6 -21.74 15.45 11.27
CA VAL A 6 -21.44 14.73 10.02
C VAL A 6 -19.96 14.35 9.93
N GLY A 7 -19.06 15.12 10.54
CA GLY A 7 -17.62 14.86 10.54
C GLY A 7 -17.17 13.58 11.27
N ARG A 8 -17.91 13.10 12.28
CA ARG A 8 -17.49 11.94 13.08
C ARG A 8 -17.71 10.62 12.33
N VAL A 9 -18.80 10.53 11.58
CA VAL A 9 -19.16 9.32 10.80
C VAL A 9 -18.22 9.14 9.60
N THR A 10 -17.89 10.23 8.90
CA THR A 10 -16.98 10.20 7.75
C THR A 10 -15.55 9.82 8.16
N MET A 11 -15.08 10.26 9.32
CA MET A 11 -13.76 9.91 9.85
C MET A 11 -13.67 8.41 10.21
N ILE A 12 -14.71 7.85 10.85
CA ILE A 12 -14.77 6.42 11.20
C ILE A 12 -14.77 5.53 9.95
N GLY A 13 -15.55 5.89 8.92
CA GLY A 13 -15.58 5.14 7.65
C GLY A 13 -14.24 5.11 6.92
N ARG A 14 -13.51 6.24 6.93
CA ARG A 14 -12.18 6.33 6.30
C ARG A 14 -11.13 5.47 7.02
N LEU A 15 -11.13 5.47 8.35
CA LEU A 15 -10.24 4.62 9.16
C LEU A 15 -10.51 3.12 8.95
N GLY A 16 -11.79 2.74 8.82
CA GLY A 16 -12.19 1.36 8.49
C GLY A 16 -11.66 0.89 7.14
N ALA A 17 -11.81 1.72 6.09
CA ALA A 17 -11.32 1.39 4.75
C ALA A 17 -9.79 1.23 4.70
N VAL A 18 -9.06 2.15 5.36
CA VAL A 18 -7.59 2.11 5.45
C VAL A 18 -7.11 0.85 6.19
N THR A 19 -7.70 0.56 7.34
CA THR A 19 -7.33 -0.63 8.12
C THR A 19 -7.69 -1.93 7.40
N GLY A 20 -8.79 -1.96 6.65
CA GLY A 20 -9.17 -3.06 5.78
C GLY A 20 -8.14 -3.32 4.68
N LEU A 21 -7.69 -2.26 3.98
CA LEU A 21 -6.72 -2.38 2.90
C LEU A 21 -5.35 -2.86 3.39
N ARG A 22 -4.86 -2.36 4.53
CA ARG A 22 -3.60 -2.83 5.14
C ARG A 22 -3.66 -4.31 5.51
N ARG A 23 -4.80 -4.77 6.06
CA ARG A 23 -5.01 -6.18 6.40
C ARG A 23 -5.02 -7.05 5.15
N LEU A 24 -5.75 -6.62 4.12
CA LEU A 24 -5.82 -7.32 2.85
C LEU A 24 -4.43 -7.41 2.19
N ALA A 25 -3.68 -6.30 2.17
CA ALA A 25 -2.31 -6.26 1.66
C ALA A 25 -1.39 -7.25 2.40
N THR A 26 -1.50 -7.33 3.74
CA THR A 26 -0.77 -8.33 4.53
C THR A 26 -1.11 -9.75 4.10
N LEU A 27 -2.40 -10.08 3.97
CA LEU A 27 -2.83 -11.43 3.62
C LEU A 27 -2.39 -11.83 2.21
N LEU A 28 -2.55 -10.93 1.24
CA LEU A 28 -2.22 -11.19 -0.16
C LEU A 28 -0.71 -11.31 -0.41
N LEU A 29 0.12 -10.57 0.33
CA LEU A 29 1.59 -10.64 0.22
C LEU A 29 2.22 -11.75 1.08
N ALA A 30 1.47 -12.33 2.02
CA ALA A 30 2.03 -13.33 2.92
C ALA A 30 2.41 -14.63 2.19
N LEU A 31 1.52 -15.13 1.33
CA LEU A 31 1.77 -16.34 0.52
C LEU A 31 3.00 -16.23 -0.39
N PRO A 32 3.10 -15.24 -1.30
CA PRO A 32 4.27 -15.11 -2.17
C PRO A 32 5.55 -14.81 -1.39
N GLY A 33 5.46 -14.09 -0.27
CA GLY A 33 6.62 -13.83 0.59
C GLY A 33 7.12 -15.09 1.30
N ALA A 34 6.23 -15.88 1.89
CA ALA A 34 6.58 -17.15 2.52
C ALA A 34 7.22 -18.12 1.51
N LEU A 35 6.64 -18.21 0.30
CA LEU A 35 7.18 -19.03 -0.79
C LEU A 35 8.56 -18.55 -1.26
N MET A 36 8.79 -17.23 -1.31
CA MET A 36 10.11 -16.69 -1.66
C MET A 36 11.14 -17.02 -0.58
N ALA A 37 10.80 -16.89 0.71
CA ALA A 37 11.67 -17.29 1.81
C ALA A 37 11.98 -18.80 1.77
N HIS A 38 10.96 -19.63 1.51
CA HIS A 38 11.08 -21.07 1.28
C HIS A 38 12.10 -21.40 0.19
N SER A 39 11.88 -20.82 -0.98
CA SER A 39 12.73 -21.06 -2.15
C SER A 39 14.19 -20.68 -1.86
N ILE A 40 14.42 -19.51 -1.26
CA ILE A 40 15.77 -19.06 -0.90
C ILE A 40 16.40 -19.99 0.14
N ALA A 41 15.65 -20.37 1.18
CA ALA A 41 16.17 -21.21 2.25
C ALA A 41 16.59 -22.60 1.76
N TYR A 42 15.76 -23.24 0.93
CA TYR A 42 16.07 -24.57 0.37
C TYR A 42 17.19 -24.50 -0.67
N LEU A 43 17.22 -23.50 -1.56
CA LEU A 43 18.33 -23.33 -2.50
C LEU A 43 19.67 -23.10 -1.78
N TRP A 44 19.67 -22.41 -0.64
CA TRP A 44 20.88 -22.12 0.11
C TRP A 44 21.38 -23.30 0.94
N THR A 45 20.46 -24.05 1.56
CA THR A 45 20.80 -25.18 2.42
C THR A 45 21.03 -26.48 1.66
N HIS A 46 20.42 -26.61 0.48
CA HIS A 46 20.50 -27.76 -0.40
C HIS A 46 20.86 -27.33 -1.82
N PRO A 47 22.05 -26.78 -2.10
CA PRO A 47 22.42 -26.27 -3.42
C PRO A 47 22.37 -27.34 -4.53
N ASP A 48 22.60 -28.61 -4.17
CA ASP A 48 22.51 -29.76 -5.09
C ASP A 48 21.05 -30.10 -5.51
N SER A 49 20.05 -29.44 -4.91
CA SER A 49 18.64 -29.54 -5.31
C SER A 49 18.32 -28.89 -6.65
N ILE A 50 19.22 -28.09 -7.20
CA ILE A 50 19.02 -27.39 -8.48
C ILE A 50 19.18 -28.36 -9.67
N THR A 51 19.96 -29.43 -9.52
CA THR A 51 20.34 -30.34 -10.62
C THR A 51 19.69 -31.71 -10.55
N LEU A 52 19.05 -32.04 -9.44
CA LEU A 52 18.39 -33.31 -9.19
C LEU A 52 16.97 -32.99 -8.71
N ASN A 53 16.03 -33.93 -8.85
CA ASN A 53 14.69 -33.87 -8.24
C ASN A 53 14.79 -33.92 -6.68
N VAL A 54 15.56 -33.02 -6.06
CA VAL A 54 15.90 -33.06 -4.63
C VAL A 54 15.06 -32.04 -3.91
N GLY A 55 13.96 -32.54 -3.37
CA GLY A 55 13.13 -31.82 -2.43
C GLY A 55 11.95 -32.71 -2.17
N ARG A 56 11.88 -33.31 -0.98
CA ARG A 56 10.71 -34.11 -0.58
C ARG A 56 9.46 -33.32 -0.91
N SER A 57 8.53 -33.93 -1.65
CA SER A 57 7.26 -33.30 -2.06
C SER A 57 7.35 -32.04 -2.94
N HIS A 58 8.50 -31.60 -3.45
CA HIS A 58 8.62 -30.34 -4.22
C HIS A 58 8.14 -30.43 -5.70
N GLY A 59 7.58 -31.58 -6.11
CA GLY A 59 7.13 -31.80 -7.49
C GLY A 59 6.01 -30.84 -7.96
N TYR A 60 5.36 -30.13 -7.03
CA TYR A 60 4.34 -29.14 -7.34
C TYR A 60 4.91 -27.74 -7.64
N LEU A 61 6.13 -27.43 -7.19
CA LEU A 61 6.75 -26.10 -7.30
C LEU A 61 6.97 -25.59 -8.74
N PRO A 62 7.27 -26.43 -9.76
CA PRO A 62 7.35 -25.95 -11.14
C PRO A 62 6.04 -25.34 -11.65
N VAL A 63 4.90 -25.69 -11.03
CA VAL A 63 3.57 -25.17 -11.39
C VAL A 63 3.12 -24.08 -10.42
N THR A 64 3.11 -24.36 -9.12
CA THR A 64 2.61 -23.41 -8.11
C THR A 64 3.55 -22.24 -7.90
N GLY A 65 4.86 -22.45 -8.02
CA GLY A 65 5.88 -21.43 -7.87
C GLY A 65 5.64 -20.23 -8.77
N PRO A 66 5.59 -20.44 -10.11
CA PRO A 66 5.28 -19.37 -11.06
C PRO A 66 3.91 -18.73 -10.85
N LEU A 67 2.87 -19.51 -10.51
CA LEU A 67 1.52 -18.97 -10.30
C LEU A 67 1.43 -18.06 -9.09
N VAL A 68 1.99 -18.48 -7.95
CA VAL A 68 2.03 -17.69 -6.72
C VAL A 68 2.95 -16.48 -6.89
N GLY A 69 4.08 -16.65 -7.58
CA GLY A 69 4.97 -15.55 -7.94
C GLY A 69 4.27 -14.48 -8.78
N LEU A 70 3.56 -14.89 -9.83
CA LEU A 70 2.78 -13.98 -10.68
C LEU A 70 1.68 -13.27 -9.89
N ALA A 71 0.93 -14.01 -9.05
CA ALA A 71 -0.06 -13.40 -8.17
C ALA A 71 0.57 -12.36 -7.24
N GLY A 72 1.74 -12.65 -6.68
CA GLY A 72 2.50 -11.69 -5.87
C GLY A 72 2.87 -10.42 -6.63
N VAL A 73 3.34 -10.55 -7.88
CA VAL A 73 3.65 -9.40 -8.75
C VAL A 73 2.39 -8.56 -9.01
N VAL A 74 1.26 -9.20 -9.32
CA VAL A 74 -0.02 -8.50 -9.53
C VAL A 74 -0.44 -7.72 -8.29
N VAL A 75 -0.29 -8.32 -7.10
CA VAL A 75 -0.60 -7.66 -5.82
C VAL A 75 0.34 -6.47 -5.57
N LEU A 76 1.64 -6.61 -5.83
CA LEU A 76 2.61 -5.52 -5.69
C LEU A 76 2.26 -4.35 -6.61
N VAL A 77 1.94 -4.62 -7.88
CA VAL A 77 1.52 -3.59 -8.85
C VAL A 77 0.24 -2.91 -8.39
N TRP A 78 -0.77 -3.68 -7.98
CA TRP A 78 -2.03 -3.14 -7.46
C TRP A 78 -1.80 -2.22 -6.25
N LEU A 79 -0.98 -2.65 -5.28
CA LEU A 79 -0.66 -1.85 -4.09
C LEU A 79 0.14 -0.58 -4.43
N ALA A 80 1.07 -0.66 -5.38
CA ALA A 80 1.81 0.49 -5.89
C ALA A 80 0.87 1.51 -6.55
N VAL A 81 -0.05 1.04 -7.40
CA VAL A 81 -1.05 1.89 -8.05
C VAL A 81 -2.02 2.50 -7.03
N ALA A 82 -2.52 1.71 -6.09
CA ALA A 82 -3.42 2.20 -5.04
C ALA A 82 -2.72 3.22 -4.12
N GLY A 83 -1.46 2.98 -3.77
CA GLY A 83 -0.63 3.88 -2.98
C GLY A 83 -0.37 5.21 -3.69
N GLY A 84 0.00 5.18 -4.97
CA GLY A 84 0.29 6.37 -5.78
C GLY A 84 -0.95 7.17 -6.20
N ARG A 85 -2.14 6.56 -6.34
CA ARG A 85 -3.35 7.26 -6.82
C ARG A 85 -4.21 7.91 -5.75
N ALA A 86 -4.30 7.34 -4.54
CA ALA A 86 -5.41 7.69 -3.65
C ALA A 86 -5.15 7.64 -2.13
N ALA A 87 -4.07 6.99 -1.67
CA ALA A 87 -4.03 6.55 -0.27
C ALA A 87 -2.73 6.82 0.50
N GLY A 88 -1.71 7.43 -0.09
CA GLY A 88 -0.48 7.77 0.64
C GLY A 88 0.15 6.55 1.32
N SER A 89 0.83 6.74 2.46
CA SER A 89 1.47 5.65 3.23
C SER A 89 0.49 4.64 3.84
N ASP A 90 -0.83 4.87 3.72
CA ASP A 90 -1.87 4.11 4.41
C ASP A 90 -2.24 2.77 3.76
N THR A 91 -1.73 2.46 2.57
CA THR A 91 -1.92 1.15 1.91
C THR A 91 -0.91 0.08 2.32
N ARG A 92 0.15 0.48 3.03
CA ARG A 92 1.32 -0.38 3.26
C ARG A 92 1.08 -1.31 4.45
N PRO A 93 1.32 -2.63 4.30
CA PRO A 93 1.32 -3.53 5.44
C PRO A 93 2.51 -3.18 6.37
N GLY A 94 2.34 -3.40 7.67
CA GLY A 94 3.45 -3.28 8.62
C GLY A 94 4.42 -4.44 8.46
N ILE A 95 5.74 -4.16 8.44
CA ILE A 95 6.79 -5.17 8.22
C ILE A 95 6.65 -6.33 9.22
N LEU A 96 6.59 -6.05 10.52
CA LEU A 96 6.51 -7.09 11.55
C LEU A 96 5.23 -7.94 11.44
N ARG A 97 4.12 -7.30 11.09
CA ARG A 97 2.85 -8.01 10.89
C ARG A 97 2.91 -8.91 9.67
N LEU A 98 3.47 -8.41 8.56
CA LEU A 98 3.67 -9.21 7.36
C LEU A 98 4.62 -10.38 7.63
N ALA A 99 5.76 -10.14 8.28
CA ALA A 99 6.70 -11.18 8.66
C ALA A 99 6.06 -12.24 9.56
N ALA A 100 5.23 -11.86 10.53
CA ALA A 100 4.52 -12.81 11.39
C ALA A 100 3.52 -13.68 10.62
N VAL A 101 2.77 -13.10 9.68
CA VAL A 101 1.84 -13.87 8.86
C VAL A 101 2.58 -14.74 7.84
N GLN A 102 3.69 -14.25 7.27
CA GLN A 102 4.56 -15.07 6.40
C GLN A 102 5.17 -16.24 7.16
N ALA A 103 5.66 -16.02 8.38
CA ALA A 103 6.19 -17.08 9.25
C ALA A 103 5.12 -18.15 9.53
N LEU A 104 3.88 -17.73 9.82
CA LEU A 104 2.77 -18.66 10.00
C LEU A 104 2.48 -19.47 8.73
N VAL A 105 2.40 -18.80 7.57
CA VAL A 105 2.19 -19.46 6.27
C VAL A 105 3.32 -20.44 5.97
N PHE A 106 4.56 -20.04 6.18
CA PHE A 106 5.75 -20.86 6.00
C PHE A 106 5.72 -22.10 6.90
N SER A 107 5.46 -21.93 8.21
CA SER A 107 5.34 -23.07 9.14
C SER A 107 4.24 -24.04 8.76
N VAL A 108 3.09 -23.54 8.29
CA VAL A 108 1.98 -24.39 7.82
C VAL A 108 2.38 -25.13 6.55
N GLN A 109 3.03 -24.45 5.60
CA GLN A 109 3.52 -25.07 4.37
C GLN A 109 4.51 -26.19 4.67
N GLU A 110 5.53 -25.94 5.49
CA GLU A 110 6.54 -26.95 5.88
C GLU A 110 5.89 -28.17 6.56
N ALA A 111 4.96 -27.93 7.48
CA ALA A 111 4.27 -29.01 8.17
C ALA A 111 3.46 -29.88 7.18
N ILE A 112 2.79 -29.26 6.20
CA ILE A 112 2.05 -29.99 5.16
C ILE A 112 3.02 -30.80 4.29
N GLU A 113 4.15 -30.21 3.88
CA GLU A 113 5.15 -30.90 3.05
C GLU A 113 5.76 -32.12 3.76
N PHE A 114 6.10 -31.99 5.04
CA PHE A 114 6.62 -33.10 5.84
C PHE A 114 5.58 -34.21 6.00
N LEU A 115 4.34 -33.86 6.33
CA LEU A 115 3.25 -34.84 6.48
C LEU A 115 2.92 -35.53 5.15
N ALA A 116 2.84 -34.77 4.05
CA ALA A 116 2.60 -35.31 2.71
C ALA A 116 3.77 -36.18 2.20
N GLY A 117 4.99 -35.89 2.66
CA GLY A 117 6.18 -36.70 2.44
C GLY A 117 6.27 -37.96 3.30
N GLY A 118 5.32 -38.18 4.23
CA GLY A 118 5.31 -39.32 5.15
C GLY A 118 6.34 -39.22 6.29
N VAL A 119 6.81 -38.01 6.59
CA VAL A 119 7.88 -37.74 7.56
C VAL A 119 7.30 -37.20 8.87
N SER A 120 7.95 -37.50 9.99
CA SER A 120 7.55 -37.00 11.30
C SER A 120 7.78 -35.49 11.43
N LEU A 121 6.84 -34.76 12.04
CA LEU A 121 7.01 -33.33 12.35
C LEU A 121 8.19 -33.05 13.30
N ALA A 122 8.66 -34.05 14.05
CA ALA A 122 9.83 -33.90 14.90
C ALA A 122 11.11 -33.60 14.08
N GLU A 123 11.15 -34.04 12.82
CA GLU A 123 12.29 -33.82 11.93
C GLU A 123 12.39 -32.35 11.47
N LEU A 124 11.33 -31.55 11.62
CA LEU A 124 11.38 -30.10 11.36
C LEU A 124 12.46 -29.41 12.21
N LEU A 125 12.75 -29.92 13.40
CA LEU A 125 13.75 -29.33 14.30
C LEU A 125 15.19 -29.61 13.86
N GLY A 126 15.40 -30.60 12.98
CA GLY A 126 16.71 -30.94 12.43
C GLY A 126 16.97 -30.31 11.06
N GLU A 127 15.97 -29.72 10.43
CA GLU A 127 16.03 -29.23 9.06
C GLU A 127 16.60 -27.79 9.00
N PRO A 128 17.83 -27.58 8.51
CA PRO A 128 18.44 -26.24 8.48
C PRO A 128 17.65 -25.25 7.63
N ALA A 129 16.93 -25.71 6.60
CA ALA A 129 16.10 -24.86 5.76
C ALA A 129 14.99 -24.17 6.56
N ILE A 130 14.47 -24.80 7.62
CA ILE A 130 13.38 -24.23 8.43
C ILE A 130 13.86 -23.03 9.24
N PHE A 131 15.03 -23.13 9.86
CA PHE A 131 15.59 -22.01 10.63
C PHE A 131 15.96 -20.84 9.74
N LEU A 132 16.57 -21.12 8.59
CA LEU A 132 16.89 -20.07 7.61
C LEU A 132 15.61 -19.45 7.04
N GLY A 133 14.61 -20.26 6.68
CA GLY A 133 13.31 -19.80 6.18
C GLY A 133 12.60 -18.90 7.18
N LEU A 134 12.58 -19.26 8.47
CA LEU A 134 12.03 -18.42 9.53
C LEU A 134 12.83 -17.12 9.72
N ALA A 135 14.15 -17.17 9.65
CA ALA A 135 15.00 -15.97 9.73
C ALA A 135 14.77 -15.02 8.54
N LEU A 136 14.45 -15.55 7.36
CA LEU A 136 14.21 -14.79 6.13
C LEU A 136 12.87 -14.04 6.10
N GLN A 137 11.93 -14.33 7.02
CA GLN A 137 10.60 -13.70 6.99
C GLN A 137 10.67 -12.17 7.18
N VAL A 138 11.53 -11.69 8.08
CA VAL A 138 11.72 -10.25 8.30
C VAL A 138 12.35 -9.55 7.09
N PRO A 139 13.49 -9.98 6.53
CA PRO A 139 14.08 -9.33 5.36
C PRO A 139 13.17 -9.43 4.13
N VAL A 140 12.46 -10.55 3.94
CA VAL A 140 11.48 -10.68 2.83
C VAL A 140 10.31 -9.72 3.02
N ALA A 141 9.72 -9.64 4.21
CA ALA A 141 8.66 -8.67 4.50
C ALA A 141 9.14 -7.23 4.26
N ALA A 142 10.35 -6.90 4.70
CA ALA A 142 10.95 -5.58 4.50
C ALA A 142 11.14 -5.27 3.01
N LEU A 143 11.64 -6.23 2.24
CA LEU A 143 11.79 -6.12 0.79
C LEU A 143 10.45 -5.87 0.10
N LEU A 144 9.42 -6.65 0.40
CA LEU A 144 8.10 -6.48 -0.21
C LEU A 144 7.47 -5.13 0.13
N VAL A 145 7.57 -4.69 1.39
CA VAL A 145 7.08 -3.36 1.80
C VAL A 145 7.87 -2.25 1.10
N TRP A 146 9.19 -2.43 0.94
CA TRP A 146 10.03 -1.49 0.20
C TRP A 146 9.67 -1.44 -1.28
N LEU A 147 9.39 -2.58 -1.92
CA LEU A 147 8.93 -2.64 -3.32
C LEU A 147 7.59 -1.92 -3.50
N VAL A 148 6.63 -2.11 -2.59
CA VAL A 148 5.37 -1.34 -2.61
C VAL A 148 5.64 0.16 -2.49
N LYS A 149 6.55 0.56 -1.59
CA LYS A 149 6.94 1.97 -1.41
C LYS A 149 7.59 2.55 -2.67
N ALA A 150 8.60 1.88 -3.22
CA ALA A 150 9.30 2.30 -4.42
C ALA A 150 8.34 2.37 -5.63
N GLY A 151 7.50 1.35 -5.80
CA GLY A 151 6.48 1.33 -6.83
C GLY A 151 5.46 2.46 -6.69
N SER A 152 5.02 2.78 -5.47
CA SER A 152 4.10 3.91 -5.24
C SER A 152 4.73 5.25 -5.65
N VAL A 153 6.01 5.46 -5.30
CA VAL A 153 6.76 6.68 -5.68
C VAL A 153 6.92 6.77 -7.19
N LEU A 154 7.26 5.66 -7.85
CA LEU A 154 7.37 5.60 -9.30
C LEU A 154 6.02 5.91 -9.97
N VAL A 155 4.94 5.31 -9.48
CA VAL A 155 3.58 5.56 -9.99
C VAL A 155 3.19 7.03 -9.83
N GLU A 156 3.42 7.62 -8.66
CA GLU A 156 3.16 9.03 -8.40
C GLU A 156 3.97 9.93 -9.34
N PHE A 157 5.26 9.65 -9.51
CA PHE A 157 6.13 10.35 -10.45
C PHE A 157 5.60 10.27 -11.89
N LEU A 158 5.22 9.07 -12.34
CA LEU A 158 4.64 8.87 -13.66
C LEU A 158 3.31 9.63 -13.83
N TYR A 159 2.46 9.68 -12.80
CA TYR A 159 1.23 10.48 -12.82
C TYR A 159 1.51 11.97 -12.94
N VAL A 160 2.53 12.50 -12.25
CA VAL A 160 2.91 13.91 -12.35
C VAL A 160 3.43 14.23 -13.75
N LEU A 161 4.28 13.37 -14.31
CA LEU A 161 4.83 13.56 -15.66
C LEU A 161 3.77 13.49 -16.77
N HIS A 162 2.81 12.56 -16.64
CA HIS A 162 1.76 12.34 -17.64
C HIS A 162 0.45 13.03 -17.26
N ARG A 163 0.46 13.90 -16.25
CA ARG A 163 -0.68 14.77 -16.01
C ARG A 163 -0.82 15.55 -17.31
N PRO A 164 -1.91 15.35 -18.08
CA PRO A 164 -2.17 16.21 -19.21
C PRO A 164 -2.03 17.60 -18.63
N GLY A 165 -1.25 18.46 -19.27
CA GLY A 165 -1.37 19.87 -18.98
C GLY A 165 -2.87 20.10 -18.96
N THR A 166 -3.42 20.45 -17.80
CA THR A 166 -4.36 21.55 -17.83
C THR A 166 -3.53 22.59 -18.52
N GLU A 167 -3.63 22.63 -19.85
CA GLU A 167 -3.59 23.87 -20.58
C GLU A 167 -4.36 24.77 -19.63
N SER A 168 -3.58 25.62 -18.98
CA SER A 168 -4.16 26.81 -18.43
C SER A 168 -4.83 27.38 -19.66
N SER A 169 -6.12 27.08 -19.85
CA SER A 169 -7.08 28.11 -20.18
C SER A 169 -6.89 29.15 -19.08
N ALA A 170 -5.78 29.89 -19.20
CA ALA A 170 -5.83 31.31 -19.08
C ALA A 170 -6.84 31.72 -20.16
N GLU A 171 -8.13 31.50 -19.86
CA GLU A 171 -9.09 32.55 -20.12
C GLU A 171 -8.38 33.80 -19.62
N PRO A 172 -8.10 34.77 -20.50
CA PRO A 172 -7.73 36.08 -20.05
C PRO A 172 -8.84 36.48 -19.09
N ARG A 173 -8.58 36.43 -17.78
CA ARG A 173 -9.47 37.04 -16.80
C ARG A 173 -9.43 38.51 -17.17
N LEU A 174 -10.43 38.93 -17.95
CA LEU A 174 -10.75 40.34 -18.07
C LEU A 174 -10.73 40.89 -16.65
N PRO A 175 -9.99 41.99 -16.39
CA PRO A 175 -9.88 42.53 -15.05
C PRO A 175 -11.30 42.65 -14.51
N ALA A 176 -11.59 41.93 -13.43
CA ALA A 176 -12.88 41.99 -12.79
C ALA A 176 -13.16 43.47 -12.56
N LEU A 177 -14.15 44.02 -13.27
CA LEU A 177 -14.63 45.37 -13.07
C LEU A 177 -14.87 45.48 -11.57
N ALA A 178 -14.02 46.26 -10.90
CA ALA A 178 -14.14 46.51 -9.48
C ALA A 178 -15.57 46.98 -9.27
N THR A 179 -16.39 46.13 -8.65
CA THR A 179 -17.71 46.56 -8.20
C THR A 179 -17.42 47.46 -7.02
N ILE A 180 -17.27 48.75 -7.30
CA ILE A 180 -17.16 49.78 -6.27
C ILE A 180 -18.53 49.80 -5.60
N VAL A 181 -18.63 49.16 -4.45
CA VAL A 181 -19.78 49.32 -3.56
C VAL A 181 -19.65 50.71 -2.96
N VAL A 182 -20.31 51.68 -3.60
CA VAL A 182 -20.44 53.03 -3.05
C VAL A 182 -21.41 52.95 -1.89
N VAL A 183 -20.89 52.97 -0.66
CA VAL A 183 -21.72 53.16 0.54
C VAL A 183 -22.00 54.66 0.66
N PRO A 184 -23.25 55.13 0.53
CA PRO A 184 -23.55 56.54 0.69
C PRO A 184 -23.38 56.91 2.17
N VAL A 185 -22.35 57.70 2.47
CA VAL A 185 -22.19 58.34 3.77
C VAL A 185 -23.15 59.53 3.80
N VAL A 186 -24.26 59.40 4.53
CA VAL A 186 -25.17 60.52 4.80
C VAL A 186 -24.53 61.38 5.89
N LEU A 187 -23.88 62.46 5.48
CA LEU A 187 -23.44 63.51 6.40
C LEU A 187 -24.63 64.40 6.72
N SER A 188 -24.98 64.48 8.00
CA SER A 188 -25.95 65.45 8.52
C SER A 188 -25.40 66.86 8.31
N VAL A 189 -25.89 67.56 7.29
CA VAL A 189 -25.59 68.98 7.06
C VAL A 189 -26.30 69.79 8.15
N GLY A 190 -25.52 70.20 9.15
CA GLY A 190 -25.96 71.13 10.18
C GLY A 190 -26.22 72.52 9.58
N ARG A 191 -27.41 73.06 9.89
CA ARG A 191 -27.79 74.48 9.96
C ARG A 191 -27.29 75.44 8.87
N ARG A 192 -28.26 75.78 8.00
CA ARG A 192 -28.45 77.03 7.24
C ARG A 192 -27.64 78.24 7.74
N GLY A 193 -26.72 78.74 6.92
CA GLY A 193 -26.37 80.16 6.86
C GLY A 193 -27.21 80.87 5.78
N PRO A 194 -27.45 82.20 5.87
CA PRO A 194 -28.35 82.92 4.97
C PRO A 194 -27.72 83.11 3.57
N PRO A 195 -28.53 83.22 2.50
CA PRO A 195 -28.02 83.42 1.15
C PRO A 195 -27.42 84.83 0.97
N VAL A 196 -26.24 84.90 0.35
CA VAL A 196 -25.69 86.13 -0.21
C VAL A 196 -26.08 86.17 -1.68
N VAL A 197 -26.79 87.22 -2.08
CA VAL A 197 -27.17 87.50 -3.47
C VAL A 197 -26.01 88.24 -4.14
N VAL A 198 -25.50 87.73 -5.26
CA VAL A 198 -24.74 88.49 -6.26
C VAL A 198 -25.53 88.44 -7.55
#